data_AF-A0A3T0K310-F1
#
_entry.id   AF-A0A3T0K310-F1
#
_cell.length_a   1.000
_cell.length_b   1.000
_cell.length_c   1.000
_cell.angle_alpha   90.00
_cell.angle_beta   90.00
_cell.angle_gamma   90.00
#
_symmetry.space_group_name_H-M   'P 1'
#
loop_
_entity.id
_entity.type
_entity.pdbx_description
1 polymer ?
#
loop_
_entity_poly.entity_id
_entity_poly.type
_entity_poly.pdbx_seq_one_letter_code
_entity_poly.pdbx_strand_id
1 'polypeptide(L)'
;MSMKPPRKSFMLRWVCLFACFVSLTACAAQQVYRNDVYLQNTCGVPLELTLANDSNYDDQPRSFMLSPNERSSIANYQSFGEDVLGQISDQYSLTLKSPTASKTIDAQALRKATAGVEKTEEKAVRSWTLNDGAFCP
;
A
#
# COMPACT_ATOMS: atom_id res chain seq x y z
N MET A 1 79.51 32.55 -37.45
CA MET A 1 79.65 31.09 -37.24
C MET A 1 78.83 30.74 -36.01
N SER A 2 77.88 29.79 -36.15
CA SER A 2 76.99 29.24 -35.11
C SER A 2 75.96 30.18 -34.46
N MET A 3 74.72 29.79 -34.17
CA MET A 3 73.84 28.71 -34.62
C MET A 3 72.44 29.04 -34.04
N LYS A 4 71.40 28.80 -34.85
CA LYS A 4 69.93 28.85 -34.63
C LYS A 4 69.37 28.96 -33.19
N PRO A 5 68.28 29.73 -32.98
CA PRO A 5 67.36 29.54 -31.85
C PRO A 5 66.43 28.34 -32.13
N PRO A 6 66.04 27.54 -31.12
CA PRO A 6 65.02 26.52 -31.32
C PRO A 6 63.63 27.16 -31.28
N ARG A 7 62.93 27.11 -32.42
CA ARG A 7 61.47 27.04 -32.46
C ARG A 7 61.05 25.77 -31.73
N LYS A 8 60.20 25.89 -30.71
CA LYS A 8 59.32 24.79 -30.28
C LYS A 8 57.88 25.26 -30.39
N SER A 9 57.23 24.69 -31.38
CA SER A 9 55.80 24.74 -31.64
C SER A 9 55.01 24.14 -30.48
N PHE A 10 53.81 24.71 -30.28
CA PHE A 10 52.55 24.02 -29.96
C PHE A 10 52.60 22.79 -29.04
N MET A 11 52.04 22.94 -27.84
CA MET A 11 50.92 22.08 -27.43
C MET A 11 50.05 22.82 -26.42
N LEU A 12 48.87 23.23 -26.91
CA LEU A 12 47.69 23.49 -26.13
C LEU A 12 47.35 22.18 -25.38
N ARG A 13 47.55 22.11 -24.07
CA ARG A 13 46.97 21.04 -23.24
C ARG A 13 45.98 21.65 -22.26
N TRP A 14 44.87 22.06 -22.85
CA TRP A 14 43.65 22.38 -22.14
C TRP A 14 43.07 21.09 -21.55
N VAL A 15 42.68 21.18 -20.29
CA VAL A 15 41.55 20.46 -19.66
C VAL A 15 41.59 18.93 -19.76
N CYS A 16 42.04 18.31 -18.67
CA CYS A 16 41.48 17.03 -18.23
C CYS A 16 41.31 17.06 -16.71
N LEU A 17 40.51 18.01 -16.22
CA LEU A 17 39.75 17.84 -14.98
C LEU A 17 38.59 16.88 -15.31
N PHE A 18 38.91 15.60 -15.54
CA PHE A 18 37.90 14.57 -15.51
C PHE A 18 37.66 14.25 -14.04
N ALA A 19 36.74 15.03 -13.47
CA ALA A 19 36.01 14.67 -12.27
C ALA A 19 35.61 13.20 -12.39
N CYS A 20 36.17 12.36 -11.53
CA CYS A 20 35.59 11.06 -11.22
C CYS A 20 34.21 11.35 -10.63
N PHE A 21 33.20 11.49 -11.50
CA PHE A 21 31.81 11.35 -11.13
C PHE A 21 31.67 9.90 -10.69
N VAL A 22 31.92 9.67 -9.39
CA VAL A 22 31.40 8.53 -8.66
C VAL A 22 29.90 8.60 -8.93
N SER A 23 29.46 7.79 -9.88
CA SER A 23 28.06 7.60 -10.17
C SER A 23 27.53 6.86 -8.96
N LEU A 24 27.23 7.60 -7.89
CA LEU A 24 26.37 7.14 -6.82
C LEU A 24 25.05 6.87 -7.53
N THR A 25 24.86 5.62 -7.94
CA THR A 25 23.56 5.10 -8.33
C THR A 25 22.70 5.28 -7.08
N ALA A 26 22.02 6.43 -6.99
CA ALA A 26 21.00 6.64 -5.99
C ALA A 26 19.95 5.57 -6.28
N CYS A 27 19.93 4.51 -5.47
CA CYS A 27 18.80 3.60 -5.44
C CYS A 27 17.60 4.48 -5.07
N ALA A 28 16.76 4.80 -6.05
CA ALA A 28 15.46 5.35 -5.78
C ALA A 28 14.67 4.26 -5.05
N ALA A 29 14.66 4.32 -3.72
CA ALA A 29 13.83 3.44 -2.93
C ALA A 29 12.37 3.79 -3.24
N GLN A 30 11.68 2.92 -3.96
CA GLN A 30 10.27 3.12 -4.27
C GLN A 30 9.47 2.97 -2.98
N GLN A 31 8.65 3.97 -2.67
CA GLN A 31 7.84 3.96 -1.45
C GLN A 31 6.79 2.84 -1.53
N VAL A 32 6.76 1.98 -0.52
CA VAL A 32 5.71 0.98 -0.32
C VAL A 32 4.61 1.59 0.53
N TYR A 33 3.39 1.57 0.02
CA TYR A 33 2.18 1.95 0.74
C TYR A 33 1.53 0.73 1.37
N ARG A 34 1.01 0.91 2.59
CA ARG A 34 0.06 -0.01 3.23
C ARG A 34 -1.34 0.54 3.04
N ASN A 35 -2.22 -0.27 2.46
CA ASN A 35 -3.61 0.06 2.20
C ASN A 35 -4.49 -0.75 3.16
N ASP A 36 -5.15 -0.08 4.11
CA ASP A 36 -5.98 -0.69 5.15
C ASP A 36 -7.47 -0.42 4.93
N VAL A 37 -8.29 -1.46 4.85
CA VAL A 37 -9.75 -1.34 4.93
C VAL A 37 -10.19 -1.75 6.32
N TYR A 38 -10.77 -0.80 7.06
CA TYR A 38 -11.31 -1.03 8.38
C TYR A 38 -12.83 -1.21 8.34
N LEU A 39 -13.34 -2.09 9.19
CA LEU A 39 -14.77 -2.14 9.52
C LEU A 39 -14.97 -1.67 10.95
N GLN A 40 -15.90 -0.74 11.15
CA GLN A 40 -16.43 -0.36 12.45
C GLN A 40 -17.77 -1.07 12.69
N ASN A 41 -17.90 -1.77 13.81
CA ASN A 41 -19.13 -2.47 14.14
C ASN A 41 -20.21 -1.48 14.60
N THR A 42 -21.21 -1.25 13.76
CA THR A 42 -22.37 -0.38 14.04
C THR A 42 -23.64 -1.17 14.38
N CYS A 43 -23.56 -2.49 14.52
CA CYS A 43 -24.72 -3.39 14.65
C CYS A 43 -25.32 -3.44 16.06
N GLY A 44 -24.70 -2.77 17.04
CA GLY A 44 -25.15 -2.76 18.44
C GLY A 44 -24.94 -4.07 19.21
N VAL A 45 -24.43 -5.12 18.55
CA VAL A 45 -24.10 -6.42 19.13
C VAL A 45 -22.68 -6.85 18.71
N PRO A 46 -21.96 -7.65 19.51
CA PRO A 46 -20.68 -8.20 19.11
C PRO A 46 -20.82 -9.04 17.83
N LEU A 47 -19.82 -8.96 16.96
CA LEU A 47 -19.73 -9.75 15.74
C LEU A 47 -18.52 -10.69 15.81
N GLU A 48 -18.71 -11.95 15.43
CA GLU A 48 -17.62 -12.86 15.10
C GLU A 48 -17.28 -12.66 13.61
N LEU A 49 -16.05 -12.31 13.30
CA LEU A 49 -15.56 -12.11 11.94
C LEU A 49 -14.63 -13.27 11.57
N THR A 50 -14.77 -13.78 10.35
CA THR A 50 -13.85 -14.74 9.73
C THR A 50 -13.46 -14.23 8.35
N LEU A 51 -12.16 -14.05 8.14
CA LEU A 51 -11.57 -13.47 6.93
C LEU A 51 -10.72 -14.51 6.19
N ALA A 52 -10.72 -14.42 4.86
CA ALA A 52 -9.82 -15.13 3.98
C ALA A 52 -9.41 -14.22 2.80
N ASN A 53 -8.15 -14.35 2.35
CA ASN A 53 -7.57 -13.59 1.24
C ASN A 53 -7.66 -12.06 1.42
N ASP A 54 -7.51 -11.60 2.66
CA ASP A 54 -7.64 -10.19 3.01
C ASP A 54 -6.32 -9.41 2.93
N SER A 55 -5.21 -10.09 2.60
CA SER A 55 -3.89 -9.48 2.38
C SER A 55 -3.13 -10.13 1.22
N ASN A 56 -2.15 -9.40 0.67
CA ASN A 56 -1.25 -9.88 -0.39
C ASN A 56 0.16 -10.25 0.10
N TYR A 57 0.40 -10.20 1.42
CA TYR A 57 1.65 -10.59 2.04
C TYR A 57 1.47 -11.56 3.22
N ASP A 58 0.23 -11.77 3.64
CA ASP A 58 -0.19 -12.76 4.65
C ASP A 58 -1.56 -13.30 4.25
N ASP A 59 -1.64 -14.55 3.83
CA ASP A 59 -2.85 -15.17 3.28
C ASP A 59 -3.56 -16.08 4.30
N GLN A 60 -3.10 -16.12 5.54
CA GLN A 60 -3.69 -16.99 6.55
C GLN A 60 -5.09 -16.51 6.92
N PRO A 61 -6.11 -17.40 6.83
CA PRO A 61 -7.44 -17.07 7.34
C PRO A 61 -7.38 -16.74 8.83
N ARG A 62 -8.10 -15.69 9.23
CA ARG A 62 -8.15 -15.27 10.64
C ARG A 62 -9.58 -15.02 11.10
N SER A 63 -9.80 -15.26 12.38
CA SER A 63 -11.08 -15.00 13.04
C SER A 63 -10.88 -14.23 14.33
N PHE A 64 -11.79 -13.29 14.61
CA PHE A 64 -11.77 -12.50 15.83
C PHE A 64 -13.15 -11.93 16.16
N MET A 65 -13.31 -11.47 17.40
CA MET A 65 -14.51 -10.77 17.84
C MET A 65 -14.35 -9.27 17.63
N LEU A 66 -15.40 -8.61 17.17
CA LEU A 66 -15.49 -7.16 17.02
C LEU A 66 -16.64 -6.64 17.88
N SER A 67 -16.30 -5.94 18.96
CA SER A 67 -17.27 -5.39 19.91
C SER A 67 -18.07 -4.24 19.29
N PRO A 68 -19.25 -3.89 19.82
CA PRO A 68 -19.99 -2.71 19.36
C PRO A 68 -19.12 -1.45 19.41
N ASN A 69 -19.16 -0.67 18.32
CA ASN A 69 -18.35 0.54 18.08
C ASN A 69 -16.84 0.32 17.96
N GLU A 70 -16.35 -0.91 18.07
CA GLU A 70 -14.96 -1.25 17.82
C GLU A 70 -14.67 -1.25 16.31
N ARG A 71 -13.42 -0.93 15.96
CA ARG A 71 -12.94 -0.92 14.58
C ARG A 71 -11.74 -1.84 14.43
N SER A 72 -11.74 -2.69 13.41
CA SER A 72 -10.63 -3.59 13.08
C SER A 72 -10.37 -3.65 11.58
N SER A 73 -9.15 -4.03 11.19
CA SER A 73 -8.74 -4.17 9.79
C SER A 73 -9.32 -5.47 9.22
N ILE A 74 -10.08 -5.34 8.13
CA ILE A 74 -10.73 -6.44 7.41
C ILE A 74 -10.12 -6.67 6.02
N ALA A 75 -9.15 -5.83 5.61
CA ALA A 75 -8.28 -6.07 4.48
C ALA A 75 -7.02 -5.19 4.61
N ASN A 76 -5.85 -5.73 4.28
CA ASN A 76 -4.59 -5.01 4.34
C ASN A 76 -3.65 -5.41 3.20
N TYR A 77 -3.26 -4.47 2.35
CA TYR A 77 -2.44 -4.74 1.17
C TYR A 77 -1.21 -3.85 1.13
N GLN A 78 -0.11 -4.37 0.58
CA GLN A 78 1.09 -3.59 0.29
C GLN A 78 1.21 -3.32 -1.22
N SER A 79 1.56 -2.10 -1.59
CA SER A 79 1.72 -1.73 -3.00
C SER A 79 2.68 -0.58 -3.22
N PHE A 80 3.18 -0.44 -4.45
CA PHE A 80 4.10 0.63 -4.83
C PHE A 80 3.41 1.86 -5.45
N GLY A 81 2.07 1.93 -5.39
CA GLY A 81 1.32 3.06 -5.94
C GLY A 81 -0.17 2.78 -6.17
N GLU A 82 -0.55 1.53 -6.40
CA GLU A 82 -1.93 1.12 -6.63
C GLU A 82 -2.84 1.44 -5.42
N ASP A 83 -4.10 1.74 -5.72
CA ASP A 83 -5.15 1.90 -4.71
C ASP A 83 -5.73 0.54 -4.31
N VAL A 84 -6.40 0.48 -3.14
CA VAL A 84 -6.90 -0.74 -2.51
C VAL A 84 -7.92 -1.49 -3.37
N LEU A 85 -8.71 -0.78 -4.19
CA LEU A 85 -9.77 -1.39 -4.99
C LEU A 85 -9.23 -2.44 -5.99
N GLY A 86 -8.04 -2.18 -6.56
CA GLY A 86 -7.37 -3.10 -7.47
C GLY A 86 -6.63 -4.24 -6.76
N GLN A 87 -6.44 -4.14 -5.44
CA GLN A 87 -5.67 -5.09 -4.64
C GLN A 87 -6.54 -6.11 -3.91
N ILE A 88 -7.82 -5.80 -3.70
CA ILE A 88 -8.79 -6.74 -3.14
C ILE A 88 -8.78 -7.99 -4.02
N SER A 89 -8.47 -9.14 -3.42
CA SER A 89 -8.47 -10.44 -4.13
C SER A 89 -9.87 -10.79 -4.60
N ASP A 90 -10.01 -11.37 -5.79
CA ASP A 90 -11.29 -11.94 -6.25
C ASP A 90 -11.77 -13.10 -5.36
N GLN A 91 -10.86 -13.69 -4.59
CA GLN A 91 -11.16 -14.75 -3.62
C GLN A 91 -11.41 -14.21 -2.20
N TYR A 92 -11.47 -12.88 -2.04
CA TYR A 92 -11.79 -12.26 -0.76
C TYR A 92 -13.10 -12.77 -0.19
N SER A 93 -13.10 -13.11 1.10
CA SER A 93 -14.30 -13.47 1.83
C SER A 93 -14.22 -12.97 3.26
N LEU A 94 -15.26 -12.22 3.67
CA LEU A 94 -15.53 -11.86 5.06
C LEU A 94 -16.87 -12.44 5.47
N THR A 95 -16.87 -13.32 6.45
CA THR A 95 -18.11 -13.77 7.12
C THR A 95 -18.26 -13.03 8.43
N LEU A 96 -19.42 -12.39 8.62
CA LEU A 96 -19.85 -11.70 9.82
C LEU A 96 -20.97 -12.49 10.46
N LYS A 97 -20.82 -12.84 11.73
CA LYS A 97 -21.83 -13.60 12.47
C LYS A 97 -22.24 -12.84 13.72
N SER A 98 -23.54 -12.61 13.84
CA SER A 98 -24.19 -12.10 15.04
C SER A 98 -24.80 -13.27 15.83
N PRO A 99 -25.38 -13.03 17.03
CA PRO A 99 -26.05 -14.08 17.78
C PRO A 99 -27.23 -14.73 17.02
N THR A 100 -27.83 -14.04 16.06
CA THR A 100 -29.07 -14.47 15.39
C THR A 100 -28.94 -14.68 13.88
N ALA A 101 -27.88 -14.18 13.25
CA ALA A 101 -27.72 -14.20 11.80
C ALA A 101 -26.25 -14.27 11.37
N SER A 102 -26.03 -14.60 10.10
CA SER A 102 -24.72 -14.61 9.46
C SER A 102 -24.82 -14.00 8.07
N LYS A 103 -23.78 -13.27 7.67
CA LYS A 103 -23.67 -12.61 6.38
C LYS A 103 -22.26 -12.74 5.84
N THR A 104 -22.14 -13.00 4.55
CA THR A 104 -20.85 -13.03 3.86
C THR A 104 -20.74 -11.85 2.89
N ILE A 105 -19.59 -11.18 2.93
CA ILE A 105 -19.18 -10.10 2.05
C ILE A 105 -18.07 -10.64 1.16
N ASP A 106 -18.31 -10.66 -0.15
CA ASP A 106 -17.33 -11.05 -1.14
C ASP A 106 -16.50 -9.85 -1.64
N ALA A 107 -15.55 -10.12 -2.53
CA ALA A 107 -14.68 -9.13 -3.14
C ALA A 107 -15.46 -7.99 -3.82
N GLN A 108 -16.55 -8.31 -4.54
CA GLN A 108 -17.31 -7.32 -5.29
C GLN A 108 -18.06 -6.38 -4.34
N ALA A 109 -18.68 -6.94 -3.31
CA ALA A 109 -19.36 -6.18 -2.27
C ALA A 109 -18.37 -5.28 -1.50
N LEU A 110 -17.20 -5.80 -1.14
CA LEU A 110 -16.16 -5.01 -0.48
C LEU A 110 -15.69 -3.86 -1.39
N ARG A 111 -15.33 -4.13 -2.65
CA ARG A 111 -14.90 -3.08 -3.60
C ARG A 111 -15.97 -1.99 -3.75
N LYS A 112 -17.23 -2.39 -3.89
CA LYS A 112 -18.35 -1.45 -4.00
C LYS A 112 -18.49 -0.58 -2.76
N ALA A 113 -18.38 -1.16 -1.57
CA ALA A 113 -18.47 -0.42 -0.31
C ALA A 113 -17.28 0.55 -0.16
N THR A 114 -16.07 0.09 -0.42
CA THR A 114 -14.84 0.89 -0.31
C THR A 114 -14.78 2.03 -1.33
N ALA A 115 -15.32 1.85 -2.53
CA ALA A 115 -15.33 2.89 -3.57
C ALA A 115 -16.13 4.15 -3.18
N GLY A 116 -17.10 4.01 -2.26
CA GLY A 116 -17.90 5.12 -1.74
C GLY A 116 -17.29 5.82 -0.52
N VAL A 117 -16.14 5.37 -0.03
CA VAL A 117 -15.51 5.87 1.20
C VAL A 117 -14.31 6.75 0.88
N GLU A 118 -14.22 7.87 1.60
CA GLU A 118 -13.07 8.76 1.53
C GLU A 118 -11.80 8.07 2.03
N LYS A 119 -10.75 8.14 1.22
CA LYS A 119 -9.42 7.68 1.58
C LYS A 119 -8.76 8.70 2.50
N THR A 120 -8.27 8.24 3.65
CA THR A 120 -7.33 9.01 4.48
C THR A 120 -5.90 8.52 4.24
N GLU A 121 -4.94 9.44 4.16
CA GLU A 121 -3.53 9.09 3.93
C GLU A 121 -2.64 9.76 4.99
N GLU A 122 -1.88 8.95 5.72
CA GLU A 122 -0.87 9.40 6.67
C GLU A 122 0.46 8.70 6.36
N LYS A 123 1.43 9.47 5.87
CA LYS A 123 2.73 8.96 5.41
C LYS A 123 2.55 7.85 4.35
N ALA A 124 2.98 6.63 4.67
CA ALA A 124 2.88 5.47 3.79
C ALA A 124 1.66 4.59 4.09
N VAL A 125 0.71 5.06 4.91
CA VAL A 125 -0.51 4.34 5.24
C VAL A 125 -1.70 5.05 4.63
N ARG A 126 -2.49 4.32 3.86
CA ARG A 126 -3.77 4.74 3.28
C ARG A 126 -4.86 3.90 3.91
N SER A 127 -5.97 4.53 4.29
CA SER A 127 -7.05 3.81 4.94
C SER A 127 -8.44 4.24 4.53
N TRP A 128 -9.35 3.29 4.58
CA TRP A 128 -10.78 3.44 4.37
C TRP A 128 -11.49 2.86 5.59
N THR A 129 -12.47 3.57 6.16
CA THR A 129 -13.27 3.06 7.29
C THR A 129 -14.70 2.88 6.84
N LEU A 130 -15.16 1.63 6.82
CA LEU A 130 -16.53 1.23 6.57
C LEU A 130 -17.29 1.29 7.91
N ASN A 131 -18.30 2.14 7.98
CA ASN A 131 -19.15 2.33 9.15
C ASN A 131 -20.65 2.27 8.80
N ASP A 132 -20.97 1.67 7.65
CA ASP A 132 -22.36 1.47 7.20
C ASP A 132 -22.98 0.22 7.84
N GLY A 133 -24.20 0.38 8.38
CA GLY A 133 -25.01 -0.73 8.91
C GLY A 133 -25.38 -1.78 7.86
N ALA A 134 -25.14 -1.53 6.56
CA ALA A 134 -25.23 -2.52 5.50
C ALA A 134 -24.33 -3.76 5.73
N PHE A 135 -23.33 -3.69 6.60
CA PHE A 135 -22.49 -4.84 6.97
C PHE A 135 -23.09 -5.71 8.09
N CYS A 136 -24.16 -5.26 8.74
CA CYS A 136 -24.82 -6.04 9.79
C CYS A 136 -25.52 -7.28 9.24
N PRO A 137 -25.32 -8.46 9.87
CA PRO A 137 -26.05 -9.69 9.56
C PRO A 137 -27.53 -9.64 9.90
#